data_AF-A0A520WFV6-F1
#
_entry.id   AF-A0A520WFV6-F1
#
_cell.length_a   1.000
_cell.length_b   1.000
_cell.length_c   1.000
_cell.angle_alpha   90.00
_cell.angle_beta   90.00
_cell.angle_gamma   90.00
#
_symmetry.space_group_name_H-M   'P 1'
#
loop_
_entity.id
_entity.type
_entity.pdbx_description
1 polymer ?
#
loop_
_entity_poly.entity_id
_entity_poly.type
_entity_poly.pdbx_seq_one_letter_code
_entity_poly.pdbx_strand_id
1 'polypeptide(L)'
;MKSILIIKKNLFLLFCIIFVIKSTVYGDDKHIIKDYFHFAGIKFEIIKNGQSNRRLVWIHGDEKTAELLIRKHIKNNNGTAYLIDNVEREVVINGFIIDPNRIFTNDGVKQNIIKLNNNISKLELNKTIELINEDRDEFFERISPPEGGLLIALHNNIREYSIENEIPLSTKVSLKNNNHPDHHNFFICTNPDDYNLLKESPFNVVLQDKQIENDDGSLSWFALRKNIRFINIETRLGHLNTQSKMLDYINKNLY
;
A
#
# COMPACT_ATOMS: atom_id res chain seq x y z
N MET A 1 75.93 50.72 -5.01
CA MET A 1 75.71 50.60 -6.46
C MET A 1 74.33 50.00 -6.71
N LYS A 2 73.48 50.77 -7.40
CA LYS A 2 72.36 50.38 -8.28
C LYS A 2 71.39 49.28 -7.82
N SER A 3 70.24 49.77 -7.37
CA SER A 3 68.88 49.26 -7.63
C SER A 3 68.67 48.65 -9.02
N ILE A 4 67.89 47.55 -9.08
CA ILE A 4 66.97 47.07 -10.15
C ILE A 4 66.19 45.90 -9.48
N LEU A 5 64.97 46.08 -8.95
CA LEU A 5 63.63 46.03 -9.60
C LEU A 5 63.40 44.77 -10.45
N ILE A 6 62.51 43.85 -10.08
CA ILE A 6 61.15 43.64 -10.64
C ILE A 6 60.48 42.56 -9.74
N ILE A 7 59.48 42.85 -8.89
CA ILE A 7 58.04 43.10 -9.12
C ILE A 7 57.18 41.83 -9.26
N LYS A 8 56.13 41.79 -8.41
CA LYS A 8 54.87 40.99 -8.39
C LYS A 8 55.01 39.56 -7.85
N LYS A 9 54.21 39.11 -6.86
CA LYS A 9 52.74 39.22 -6.74
C LYS A 9 52.31 38.99 -5.28
N ASN A 10 51.45 39.88 -4.79
CA ASN A 10 50.18 39.58 -4.10
C ASN A 10 50.10 38.30 -3.24
N LEU A 11 49.91 38.46 -1.94
CA LEU A 11 48.57 38.46 -1.33
C LEU A 11 48.08 37.01 -1.13
N PHE A 12 48.24 36.47 0.08
CA PHE A 12 47.10 36.01 0.89
C PHE A 12 47.64 35.45 2.21
N LEU A 13 47.19 36.06 3.32
CA LEU A 13 47.02 35.30 4.56
C LEU A 13 46.12 34.11 4.23
N LEU A 14 46.59 32.88 4.41
CA LEU A 14 45.65 31.79 4.63
C LEU A 14 46.14 30.95 5.82
N PHE A 15 45.44 31.21 6.91
CA PHE A 15 45.44 30.46 8.15
C PHE A 15 44.91 29.05 7.85
N CYS A 16 45.80 28.08 7.61
CA CYS A 16 45.39 26.69 7.50
C CYS A 16 45.22 26.08 8.90
N ILE A 17 44.18 26.51 9.63
CA ILE A 17 43.59 25.64 10.66
C ILE A 17 42.89 24.53 9.90
N ILE A 18 43.51 23.35 9.87
CA ILE A 18 42.83 22.12 9.46
C ILE A 18 41.87 21.77 10.60
N PHE A 19 40.65 22.32 10.55
CA PHE A 19 39.53 21.80 11.31
C PHE A 19 39.12 20.48 10.63
N VAL A 20 39.72 19.37 11.05
CA VAL A 20 39.15 18.05 10.74
C VAL A 20 37.89 17.95 11.60
N ILE A 21 36.78 18.47 11.07
CA ILE A 21 35.47 18.02 11.49
C ILE A 21 35.44 16.54 11.10
N LYS A 22 35.73 15.66 12.06
CA LYS A 22 35.19 14.31 12.01
C LYS A 22 33.68 14.50 12.00
N SER A 23 33.10 14.62 10.82
CA SER A 23 31.72 14.25 10.58
C SER A 23 31.66 12.77 10.91
N THR A 24 31.44 12.47 12.19
CA THR A 24 30.67 11.30 12.53
C THR A 24 29.42 11.43 11.70
N VAL A 25 29.38 10.69 10.59
CA VAL A 25 28.13 10.27 9.99
C VAL A 25 27.41 9.59 11.14
N TYR A 26 26.58 10.36 11.84
CA TYR A 26 25.51 9.80 12.63
C TYR A 26 24.74 8.99 11.59
N GLY A 27 24.92 7.68 11.62
CA GLY A 27 23.94 6.79 11.04
C GLY A 27 22.64 7.24 11.69
N ASP A 28 21.78 7.85 10.89
CA ASP A 28 20.43 8.17 11.31
C ASP A 28 19.80 6.80 11.56
N ASP A 29 19.91 6.32 12.81
CA ASP A 29 19.31 5.07 13.24
C ASP A 29 17.83 5.27 13.05
N LYS A 30 17.34 4.82 11.89
CA LYS A 30 15.95 4.87 11.49
C LYS A 30 15.12 4.26 12.61
N HIS A 31 14.56 5.10 13.48
CA HIS A 31 13.72 4.67 14.57
C HIS A 31 12.40 4.20 13.98
N ILE A 32 12.27 2.88 13.83
CA ILE A 32 11.00 2.26 13.47
C ILE A 32 10.05 2.45 14.65
N ILE A 33 9.01 3.25 14.44
CA ILE A 33 7.93 3.44 15.41
C ILE A 33 6.91 2.34 15.18
N LYS A 34 6.50 1.68 16.26
CA LYS A 34 5.41 0.71 16.28
C LYS A 34 4.28 1.24 17.15
N ASP A 35 3.07 1.16 16.62
CA ASP A 35 1.85 1.55 17.31
C ASP A 35 0.71 0.63 16.89
N TYR A 36 -0.47 0.77 17.50
CA TYR A 36 -1.64 -0.03 17.19
C TYR A 36 -2.92 0.81 17.23
N PHE A 37 -3.90 0.41 16.44
CA PHE A 37 -5.25 0.96 16.54
C PHE A 37 -6.29 -0.13 16.28
N HIS A 38 -7.54 0.19 16.58
CA HIS A 38 -8.67 -0.72 16.39
C HIS A 38 -9.66 -0.14 15.38
N PHE A 39 -10.30 -1.02 14.64
CA PHE A 39 -11.39 -0.74 13.72
C PHE A 39 -12.45 -1.83 13.87
N ALA A 40 -13.67 -1.48 14.30
CA ALA A 40 -14.75 -2.43 14.56
C ALA A 40 -14.29 -3.64 15.42
N GLY A 41 -13.41 -3.38 16.40
CA GLY A 41 -12.80 -4.40 17.26
C GLY A 41 -11.61 -5.16 16.65
N ILE A 42 -11.28 -4.96 15.38
CA ILE A 42 -10.11 -5.54 14.70
C ILE A 42 -8.88 -4.69 14.99
N LYS A 43 -7.82 -5.32 15.47
CA LYS A 43 -6.56 -4.65 15.76
C LYS A 43 -5.68 -4.58 14.51
N PHE A 44 -4.97 -3.47 14.35
CA PHE A 44 -3.97 -3.25 13.30
C PHE A 44 -2.64 -2.78 13.92
N GLU A 45 -1.53 -3.37 13.50
CA GLU A 45 -0.16 -2.89 13.76
C GLU A 45 0.19 -1.76 12.77
N ILE A 46 0.70 -0.66 13.29
CA ILE A 46 1.27 0.45 12.52
C ILE A 46 2.79 0.35 12.61
N ILE A 47 3.47 0.33 11.46
CA ILE A 47 4.93 0.38 11.39
C ILE A 47 5.32 1.61 10.58
N LYS A 48 6.02 2.55 11.20
CA LYS A 48 6.48 3.78 10.55
C LYS A 48 8.00 3.86 10.54
N ASN A 49 8.55 4.19 9.39
CA ASN A 49 9.95 4.54 9.22
C ASN A 49 10.07 5.87 8.47
N GLY A 50 10.60 6.91 9.12
CA GLY A 50 10.75 8.23 8.53
C GLY A 50 9.43 8.87 8.07
N GLN A 51 9.53 9.85 7.16
CA GLN A 51 8.39 10.51 6.53
C GLN A 51 8.31 10.11 5.06
N SER A 52 7.09 9.88 4.59
CA SER A 52 6.82 9.42 3.23
C SER A 52 5.37 9.73 2.85
N ASN A 53 5.12 9.96 1.56
CA ASN A 53 3.78 10.06 0.98
C ASN A 53 3.20 8.68 0.62
N ARG A 54 3.94 7.59 0.89
CA ARG A 54 3.49 6.22 0.68
C ARG A 54 2.83 5.65 1.94
N ARG A 55 1.71 4.97 1.75
CA ARG A 55 1.04 4.14 2.75
C ARG A 55 0.93 2.73 2.21
N LEU A 56 1.33 1.74 2.99
CA LEU A 56 1.17 0.33 2.65
C LEU A 56 0.12 -0.29 3.55
N VAL A 57 -0.74 -1.14 3.01
CA VAL A 57 -1.79 -1.81 3.78
C VAL A 57 -1.84 -3.29 3.46
N TRP A 58 -2.04 -4.09 4.50
CA TRP A 58 -2.21 -5.55 4.42
C TRP A 58 -3.39 -5.93 5.29
N ILE A 59 -4.44 -6.46 4.66
CA ILE A 59 -5.77 -6.64 5.28
C ILE A 59 -6.21 -8.09 5.40
N HIS A 60 -5.53 -9.07 4.77
CA HIS A 60 -5.82 -10.50 4.96
C HIS A 60 -4.69 -11.19 5.70
N GLY A 61 -4.98 -11.78 6.87
CA GLY A 61 -3.98 -12.31 7.80
C GLY A 61 -3.19 -13.51 7.30
N ASP A 62 -3.72 -14.23 6.31
CA ASP A 62 -3.15 -15.45 5.72
C ASP A 62 -2.19 -15.16 4.54
N GLU A 63 -2.17 -13.94 4.03
CA GLU A 63 -1.37 -13.53 2.86
C GLU A 63 0.08 -13.18 3.26
N LYS A 64 0.81 -14.18 3.78
CA LYS A 64 2.11 -14.01 4.46
C LYS A 64 3.27 -13.52 3.57
N THR A 65 3.18 -13.68 2.25
CA THR A 65 4.22 -13.19 1.35
C THR A 65 4.18 -11.66 1.26
N ALA A 66 2.99 -11.08 1.21
CA ALA A 66 2.75 -9.64 1.26
C ALA A 66 3.20 -9.06 2.60
N GLU A 67 2.83 -9.68 3.72
CA GLU A 67 3.26 -9.27 5.07
C GLU A 67 4.79 -9.18 5.17
N LEU A 68 5.48 -10.26 4.77
CA LEU A 68 6.94 -10.34 4.81
C LEU A 68 7.59 -9.25 3.96
N LEU A 69 7.05 -8.99 2.77
CA LEU A 69 7.55 -7.94 1.87
C LEU A 69 7.37 -6.55 2.48
N ILE A 70 6.19 -6.22 3.00
CA ILE A 70 5.92 -4.91 3.61
C ILE A 70 6.87 -4.65 4.78
N ARG A 71 7.02 -5.62 5.68
CA ARG A 71 7.95 -5.49 6.83
C ARG A 71 9.39 -5.28 6.38
N LYS A 72 9.85 -6.01 5.37
CA LYS A 72 11.19 -5.83 4.77
C LYS A 72 11.33 -4.47 4.09
N HIS A 73 10.30 -4.01 3.39
CA HIS A 73 10.29 -2.73 2.69
C HIS A 73 10.39 -1.56 3.67
N ILE A 74 9.52 -1.52 4.68
CA ILE A 74 9.51 -0.45 5.71
C ILE A 74 10.80 -0.42 6.52
N LYS A 75 11.46 -1.57 6.76
CA LYS A 75 12.76 -1.56 7.45
C LYS A 75 13.83 -0.74 6.72
N ASN A 76 13.81 -0.75 5.39
CA ASN A 76 14.86 -0.15 4.56
C ASN A 76 14.45 1.20 3.94
N ASN A 77 13.15 1.46 3.79
CA ASN A 77 12.61 2.61 3.07
C ASN A 77 11.70 3.45 3.98
N ASN A 78 11.53 4.73 3.63
CA ASN A 78 10.60 5.58 4.35
C ASN A 78 9.15 5.24 3.97
N GLY A 79 8.27 5.13 4.95
CA GLY A 79 6.90 4.70 4.75
C GLY A 79 6.15 4.49 6.05
N THR A 80 4.83 4.35 5.93
CA THR A 80 3.96 3.83 7.00
C THR A 80 3.22 2.62 6.46
N ALA A 81 3.23 1.52 7.21
CA ALA A 81 2.47 0.32 6.94
C ALA A 81 1.40 0.08 8.01
N TYR A 82 0.26 -0.42 7.58
CA TYR A 82 -0.84 -0.88 8.43
C TYR A 82 -1.08 -2.35 8.15
N LEU A 83 -0.90 -3.18 9.17
CA LEU A 83 -0.96 -4.63 9.07
C LEU A 83 -2.07 -5.12 10.00
N ILE A 84 -3.05 -5.83 9.46
CA ILE A 84 -4.08 -6.46 10.29
C ILE A 84 -3.44 -7.43 11.29
N ASP A 85 -3.84 -7.38 12.55
CA ASP A 85 -3.40 -8.33 13.58
C ASP A 85 -4.35 -9.54 13.55
N ASN A 86 -4.22 -10.34 12.49
CA ASN A 86 -4.99 -11.56 12.27
C ASN A 86 -4.12 -12.62 11.58
N VAL A 87 -4.47 -13.89 11.78
CA VAL A 87 -3.79 -15.03 11.13
C VAL A 87 -4.60 -15.58 9.96
N GLU A 88 -5.93 -15.52 10.07
CA GLU A 88 -6.84 -16.01 9.04
C GLU A 88 -7.13 -14.94 7.98
N ARG A 89 -7.76 -15.35 6.88
CA ARG A 89 -8.26 -14.42 5.87
C ARG A 89 -9.39 -13.55 6.42
N GLU A 90 -10.40 -14.19 7.01
CA GLU A 90 -11.56 -13.55 7.59
C GLU A 90 -11.33 -13.15 9.06
N VAL A 91 -12.12 -12.18 9.50
CA VAL A 91 -12.17 -11.67 10.88
C VAL A 91 -13.55 -11.93 11.48
N VAL A 92 -13.63 -11.89 12.81
CA VAL A 92 -14.91 -11.96 13.54
C VAL A 92 -15.28 -10.59 14.08
N ILE A 93 -16.42 -10.04 13.64
CA ILE A 93 -16.99 -8.79 14.15
C ILE A 93 -18.40 -9.08 14.64
N ASN A 94 -18.68 -8.79 15.91
CA ASN A 94 -19.99 -9.09 16.55
C ASN A 94 -20.47 -10.55 16.33
N GLY A 95 -19.54 -11.50 16.26
CA GLY A 95 -19.86 -12.93 16.05
C GLY A 95 -20.04 -13.35 14.59
N PHE A 96 -19.97 -12.43 13.62
CA PHE A 96 -20.00 -12.76 12.19
C PHE A 96 -18.60 -12.90 11.62
N ILE A 97 -18.40 -13.94 10.81
CA ILE A 97 -17.23 -14.12 9.95
C ILE A 97 -17.36 -13.15 8.77
N ILE A 98 -16.36 -12.29 8.58
CA ILE A 98 -16.37 -11.24 7.56
C ILE A 98 -15.00 -11.20 6.87
N ASP A 99 -15.00 -11.08 5.54
CA ASP A 99 -13.80 -10.73 4.77
C ASP A 99 -13.51 -9.23 4.99
N PRO A 100 -12.36 -8.85 5.58
CA PRO A 100 -12.03 -7.46 5.91
C PRO A 100 -11.83 -6.58 4.66
N ASN A 101 -11.79 -7.14 3.46
CA ASN A 101 -11.84 -6.39 2.20
C ASN A 101 -13.26 -6.32 1.60
N ARG A 102 -14.31 -6.48 2.42
CA ARG A 102 -15.73 -6.27 2.02
C ARG A 102 -16.44 -5.24 2.88
N ILE A 103 -15.71 -4.63 3.82
CA ILE A 103 -16.25 -3.75 4.87
C ILE A 103 -16.47 -2.31 4.41
N PHE A 104 -15.99 -1.93 3.23
CA PHE A 104 -15.92 -0.53 2.82
C PHE A 104 -17.24 0.02 2.26
N THR A 105 -18.31 -0.77 2.25
CA THR A 105 -19.69 -0.32 2.03
C THR A 105 -20.66 -1.09 2.92
N ASN A 106 -21.80 -0.49 3.23
CA ASN A 106 -22.85 -1.20 3.99
C ASN A 106 -23.42 -2.39 3.19
N ASP A 107 -23.54 -2.24 1.87
CA ASP A 107 -24.00 -3.33 1.00
C ASP A 107 -22.97 -4.46 0.89
N GLY A 108 -21.67 -4.14 0.80
CA GLY A 108 -20.58 -5.11 0.81
C GLY A 108 -20.54 -5.91 2.11
N VAL A 109 -20.63 -5.23 3.26
CA VAL A 109 -20.74 -5.86 4.58
C VAL A 109 -21.93 -6.82 4.60
N LYS A 110 -23.10 -6.33 4.20
CA LYS A 110 -24.34 -7.11 4.21
C LYS A 110 -24.24 -8.36 3.33
N GLN A 111 -23.79 -8.22 2.09
CA GLN A 111 -23.65 -9.33 1.16
C GLN A 111 -22.61 -10.34 1.65
N ASN A 112 -21.49 -9.87 2.21
CA ASN A 112 -20.44 -10.74 2.73
C ASN A 112 -20.90 -11.53 3.96
N ILE A 113 -21.58 -10.88 4.92
CA ILE A 113 -22.16 -11.59 6.08
C ILE A 113 -23.13 -12.67 5.62
N ILE A 114 -24.04 -12.34 4.68
CA ILE A 114 -25.00 -13.31 4.10
C ILE A 114 -24.30 -14.49 3.42
N LYS A 115 -23.16 -14.24 2.76
CA LYS A 115 -22.40 -15.27 2.05
C LYS A 115 -21.65 -16.22 2.99
N LEU A 116 -21.08 -15.70 4.09
CA LEU A 116 -20.15 -16.45 4.94
C LEU A 116 -20.79 -17.05 6.20
N ASN A 117 -21.99 -16.62 6.57
CA ASN A 117 -22.62 -16.99 7.83
C ASN A 117 -24.00 -17.62 7.60
N ASN A 118 -24.41 -18.48 8.54
CA ASN A 118 -25.74 -19.09 8.56
C ASN A 118 -26.58 -18.50 9.71
N ASN A 119 -27.90 -18.64 9.64
CA ASN A 119 -28.84 -18.26 10.72
C ASN A 119 -28.71 -16.79 11.17
N ILE A 120 -28.62 -15.87 10.22
CA ILE A 120 -28.36 -14.44 10.49
C ILE A 120 -29.62 -13.75 11.04
N SER A 121 -29.54 -13.26 12.27
CA SER A 121 -30.56 -12.36 12.82
C SER A 121 -30.49 -11.00 12.13
N LYS A 122 -31.62 -10.49 11.65
CA LYS A 122 -31.71 -9.15 11.03
C LYS A 122 -31.27 -8.04 12.00
N LEU A 123 -31.53 -8.21 13.30
CA LEU A 123 -31.12 -7.24 14.32
C LEU A 123 -29.60 -7.21 14.47
N GLU A 124 -28.95 -8.38 14.56
CA GLU A 124 -27.49 -8.49 14.72
C GLU A 124 -26.76 -8.04 13.46
N LEU A 125 -27.30 -8.36 12.28
CA LEU A 125 -26.79 -7.88 11.00
C LEU A 125 -26.76 -6.35 10.95
N ASN A 126 -27.89 -5.70 11.26
CA ASN A 126 -27.98 -4.23 11.24
C ASN A 126 -27.02 -3.58 12.23
N LYS A 127 -26.93 -4.11 13.46
CA LYS A 127 -25.97 -3.63 14.48
C LYS A 127 -24.52 -3.75 14.01
N THR A 128 -24.18 -4.83 13.30
CA THR A 128 -22.83 -5.05 12.79
C THR A 128 -22.50 -4.11 11.64
N ILE A 129 -23.46 -3.88 10.74
CA ILE A 129 -23.31 -2.88 9.66
C ILE A 129 -23.10 -1.48 10.25
N GLU A 130 -23.87 -1.10 11.26
CA GLU A 130 -23.76 0.20 11.94
C GLU A 130 -22.39 0.37 12.62
N LEU A 131 -21.96 -0.61 13.42
CA LEU A 131 -20.63 -0.61 14.05
C LEU A 131 -19.49 -0.41 13.03
N ILE A 132 -19.52 -1.18 11.94
CA ILE A 132 -18.49 -1.08 10.89
C ILE A 132 -18.57 0.29 10.20
N ASN A 133 -19.78 0.81 9.98
CA ASN A 133 -20.01 2.08 9.32
C ASN A 133 -19.51 3.27 10.13
N GLU A 134 -19.71 3.27 11.44
CA GLU A 134 -19.25 4.31 12.37
C GLU A 134 -17.72 4.47 12.33
N ASP A 135 -16.97 3.36 12.28
CA ASP A 135 -15.50 3.40 12.29
C ASP A 135 -14.87 3.54 10.89
N ARG A 136 -15.63 3.31 9.80
CA ARG A 136 -15.08 3.14 8.44
C ARG A 136 -14.31 4.35 7.95
N ASP A 137 -14.90 5.54 8.08
CA ASP A 137 -14.29 6.76 7.57
C ASP A 137 -13.02 7.11 8.37
N GLU A 138 -13.03 6.97 9.70
CA GLU A 138 -11.82 7.17 10.51
C GLU A 138 -10.72 6.17 10.16
N PHE A 139 -11.06 4.88 10.01
CA PHE A 139 -10.10 3.87 9.58
C PHE A 139 -9.48 4.22 8.22
N PHE A 140 -10.32 4.60 7.26
CA PHE A 140 -9.84 4.95 5.93
C PHE A 140 -8.98 6.21 5.93
N GLU A 141 -9.35 7.25 6.68
CA GLU A 141 -8.53 8.45 6.87
C GLU A 141 -7.18 8.11 7.49
N ARG A 142 -7.15 7.20 8.48
CA ARG A 142 -5.90 6.79 9.15
C ARG A 142 -4.94 6.07 8.21
N ILE A 143 -5.43 5.24 7.29
CA ILE A 143 -4.59 4.55 6.29
C ILE A 143 -4.30 5.41 5.06
N SER A 144 -5.05 6.49 4.85
CA SER A 144 -4.91 7.34 3.67
C SER A 144 -3.55 8.06 3.64
N PRO A 145 -2.96 8.20 2.45
CA PRO A 145 -1.74 8.97 2.29
C PRO A 145 -2.04 10.47 2.45
N PRO A 146 -1.01 11.31 2.71
CA PRO A 146 -1.16 12.75 2.57
C PRO A 146 -1.56 13.12 1.13
N GLU A 147 -1.99 14.36 0.93
CA GLU A 147 -2.36 14.87 -0.40
C GLU A 147 -1.28 14.58 -1.45
N GLY A 148 -1.70 14.09 -2.62
CA GLY A 148 -0.82 13.67 -3.72
C GLY A 148 -0.06 12.35 -3.48
N GLY A 149 -0.15 11.76 -2.29
CA GLY A 149 0.47 10.48 -1.97
C GLY A 149 -0.26 9.27 -2.54
N LEU A 150 0.21 8.07 -2.15
CA LEU A 150 -0.24 6.81 -2.73
C LEU A 150 -0.51 5.76 -1.65
N LEU A 151 -1.71 5.17 -1.70
CA LEU A 151 -2.07 3.98 -0.94
C LEU A 151 -1.76 2.72 -1.75
N ILE A 152 -1.00 1.80 -1.17
CA ILE A 152 -0.56 0.57 -1.81
C ILE A 152 -1.05 -0.62 -0.97
N ALA A 153 -2.00 -1.39 -1.49
CA ALA A 153 -2.37 -2.68 -0.94
C ALA A 153 -1.49 -3.77 -1.54
N LEU A 154 -1.01 -4.69 -0.71
CA LEU A 154 -0.33 -5.89 -1.19
C LEU A 154 -1.15 -7.10 -0.80
N HIS A 155 -1.44 -7.93 -1.78
CA HIS A 155 -2.25 -9.11 -1.64
C HIS A 155 -1.53 -10.36 -2.14
N ASN A 156 -1.91 -11.51 -1.59
CA ASN A 156 -1.53 -12.81 -2.13
C ASN A 156 -2.75 -13.61 -2.55
N ASN A 157 -2.90 -13.86 -3.84
CA ASN A 157 -3.99 -14.66 -4.36
C ASN A 157 -3.75 -16.16 -4.30
N ILE A 158 -4.86 -16.89 -4.22
CA ILE A 158 -4.95 -18.35 -4.33
C ILE A 158 -5.50 -18.73 -5.71
N ARG A 159 -5.37 -20.02 -6.07
CA ARG A 159 -5.36 -20.54 -7.45
C ARG A 159 -6.47 -20.06 -8.40
N GLU A 160 -7.64 -19.69 -7.92
CA GLU A 160 -8.79 -19.35 -8.77
C GLU A 160 -8.89 -17.86 -9.10
N TYR A 161 -8.25 -16.98 -8.31
CA TYR A 161 -8.31 -15.53 -8.52
C TYR A 161 -7.14 -15.03 -9.36
N SER A 162 -7.45 -14.33 -10.46
CA SER A 162 -6.49 -13.82 -11.44
C SER A 162 -7.01 -12.51 -12.07
N ILE A 163 -6.21 -11.89 -12.93
CA ILE A 163 -6.62 -10.69 -13.66
C ILE A 163 -7.91 -10.87 -14.46
N GLU A 164 -8.24 -12.10 -14.88
CA GLU A 164 -9.49 -12.40 -15.60
C GLU A 164 -10.74 -12.02 -14.80
N ASN A 165 -10.66 -12.04 -13.46
CA ASN A 165 -11.75 -11.62 -12.59
C ASN A 165 -11.95 -10.10 -12.60
N GLU A 166 -10.88 -9.34 -12.86
CA GLU A 166 -10.86 -7.88 -12.77
C GLU A 166 -11.07 -7.18 -14.12
N ILE A 167 -10.77 -7.86 -15.23
CA ILE A 167 -10.99 -7.34 -16.59
C ILE A 167 -12.43 -6.83 -16.81
N PRO A 168 -13.49 -7.59 -16.45
CA PRO A 168 -14.88 -7.14 -16.65
C PRO A 168 -15.25 -5.91 -15.83
N LEU A 169 -14.49 -5.61 -14.77
CA LEU A 169 -14.74 -4.50 -13.86
C LEU A 169 -13.91 -3.26 -14.22
N SER A 170 -13.07 -3.34 -15.26
CA SER A 170 -12.04 -2.34 -15.55
C SER A 170 -12.27 -1.65 -16.89
N THR A 171 -11.90 -0.38 -16.97
CA THR A 171 -12.08 0.43 -18.20
C THR A 171 -10.90 0.32 -19.16
N LYS A 172 -9.72 -0.02 -18.65
CA LYS A 172 -8.52 -0.29 -19.45
C LYS A 172 -7.77 -1.48 -18.88
N VAL A 173 -7.11 -2.20 -19.79
CA VAL A 173 -6.36 -3.42 -19.49
C VAL A 173 -5.08 -3.39 -20.31
N SER A 174 -3.95 -3.71 -19.67
CA SER A 174 -2.69 -4.02 -20.33
C SER A 174 -2.24 -5.42 -19.93
N LEU A 175 -2.21 -6.32 -20.91
CA LEU A 175 -1.74 -7.68 -20.76
C LEU A 175 -0.34 -7.81 -21.35
N LYS A 176 0.58 -8.38 -20.57
CA LYS A 176 1.97 -8.66 -20.93
C LYS A 176 2.16 -10.12 -21.23
N ASN A 177 1.59 -10.99 -20.39
CA ASN A 177 1.57 -12.44 -20.57
C ASN A 177 0.23 -12.98 -20.04
N ASN A 178 -0.49 -13.72 -20.89
CA ASN A 178 -1.80 -14.29 -20.56
C ASN A 178 -1.69 -15.71 -19.96
N ASN A 179 -0.47 -16.25 -19.88
CA ASN A 179 -0.26 -17.60 -19.39
C ASN A 179 0.03 -17.60 -17.90
N HIS A 180 -0.33 -18.68 -17.25
CA HIS A 180 0.09 -18.98 -15.89
C HIS A 180 1.64 -19.01 -15.79
N PRO A 181 2.25 -18.45 -14.73
CA PRO A 181 1.63 -17.85 -13.55
C PRO A 181 1.32 -16.35 -13.69
N ASP A 182 1.55 -15.73 -14.85
CA ASP A 182 1.56 -14.28 -15.01
C ASP A 182 0.17 -13.64 -14.90
N HIS A 183 -0.90 -14.34 -15.27
CA HIS A 183 -2.26 -13.87 -15.04
C HIS A 183 -2.62 -13.70 -13.54
N HIS A 184 -1.83 -14.24 -12.61
CA HIS A 184 -1.97 -14.00 -11.17
C HIS A 184 -1.11 -12.85 -10.65
N ASN A 185 -0.20 -12.31 -11.47
CA ASN A 185 0.69 -11.23 -11.10
C ASN A 185 0.26 -9.96 -11.82
N PHE A 186 -0.51 -9.12 -11.15
CA PHE A 186 -1.08 -7.94 -11.78
C PHE A 186 -1.27 -6.78 -10.81
N PHE A 187 -1.39 -5.58 -11.38
CA PHE A 187 -1.80 -4.39 -10.67
C PHE A 187 -3.28 -4.11 -10.89
N ILE A 188 -3.95 -3.63 -9.85
CA ILE A 188 -5.19 -2.85 -9.98
C ILE A 188 -4.82 -1.42 -9.62
N CYS A 189 -5.21 -0.43 -10.43
CA CYS A 189 -4.99 0.97 -10.10
C CYS A 189 -6.26 1.79 -10.36
N THR A 190 -6.42 2.90 -9.64
CA THR A 190 -7.59 3.79 -9.75
C THR A 190 -7.31 5.08 -10.53
N ASN A 191 -6.04 5.39 -10.79
CA ASN A 191 -5.62 6.63 -11.43
C ASN A 191 -5.13 6.39 -12.88
N PRO A 192 -5.66 7.12 -13.88
CA PRO A 192 -5.25 6.95 -15.29
C PRO A 192 -3.78 7.26 -15.60
N ASP A 193 -3.15 8.19 -14.88
CA ASP A 193 -1.73 8.53 -15.06
C ASP A 193 -0.84 7.42 -14.50
N ASP A 194 -1.18 6.88 -13.33
CA ASP A 194 -0.52 5.71 -12.76
C ASP A 194 -0.64 4.49 -13.70
N TYR A 195 -1.82 4.27 -14.29
CA TYR A 195 -2.01 3.24 -15.31
C TYR A 195 -1.07 3.42 -16.51
N ASN A 196 -0.90 4.64 -17.00
CA ASN A 196 -0.02 4.92 -18.13
C ASN A 196 1.46 4.62 -17.84
N LEU A 197 1.89 4.67 -16.58
CA LEU A 197 3.23 4.29 -16.15
C LEU A 197 3.35 2.78 -15.88
N LEU A 198 2.32 2.19 -15.27
CA LEU A 198 2.28 0.76 -14.94
C LEU A 198 2.15 -0.12 -16.18
N LYS A 199 1.43 0.32 -17.21
CA LYS A 199 1.30 -0.42 -18.47
C LYS A 199 2.62 -0.57 -19.22
N GLU A 200 3.65 0.22 -18.91
CA GLU A 200 5.00 0.08 -19.49
C GLU A 200 5.85 -0.96 -18.73
N SER A 201 5.37 -1.42 -17.57
CA SER A 201 6.02 -2.47 -16.77
C SER A 201 5.93 -3.84 -17.47
N PRO A 202 6.70 -4.85 -17.03
CA PRO A 202 6.55 -6.23 -17.51
C PRO A 202 5.35 -6.95 -16.89
N PHE A 203 4.53 -6.29 -16.06
CA PHE A 203 3.40 -6.89 -15.36
C PHE A 203 2.07 -6.49 -15.98
N ASN A 204 1.07 -7.35 -15.77
CA ASN A 204 -0.29 -7.08 -16.17
C ASN A 204 -0.89 -5.94 -15.31
N VAL A 205 -1.77 -5.12 -15.86
CA VAL A 205 -2.45 -4.06 -15.11
C VAL A 205 -3.86 -3.80 -15.63
N VAL A 206 -4.77 -3.52 -14.70
CA VAL A 206 -6.12 -3.03 -14.99
C VAL A 206 -6.35 -1.65 -14.35
N LEU A 207 -7.21 -0.86 -14.98
CA LEU A 207 -7.66 0.45 -14.50
C LEU A 207 -9.13 0.39 -14.05
N GLN A 208 -9.36 0.69 -12.78
CA GLN A 208 -10.68 0.87 -12.16
C GLN A 208 -10.89 2.37 -11.87
N ASP A 209 -11.25 3.15 -12.89
CA ASP A 209 -11.47 4.61 -12.79
C ASP A 209 -12.95 5.04 -12.88
N LYS A 210 -13.87 4.07 -12.88
CA LYS A 210 -15.33 4.31 -12.88
C LYS A 210 -16.02 3.42 -11.87
N GLN A 211 -16.90 4.02 -11.07
CA GLN A 211 -17.70 3.28 -10.10
C GLN A 211 -18.61 2.27 -10.83
N ILE A 212 -18.64 1.04 -10.32
CA ILE A 212 -19.54 -0.01 -10.78
C ILE A 212 -20.82 -0.06 -9.95
N GLU A 213 -21.90 -0.58 -10.53
CA GLU A 213 -23.19 -0.72 -9.83
C GLU A 213 -23.11 -1.74 -8.68
N ASN A 214 -22.43 -2.86 -8.90
CA ASN A 214 -22.30 -3.95 -7.93
C ASN A 214 -20.97 -3.88 -7.17
N ASP A 215 -20.75 -2.80 -6.42
CA ASP A 215 -19.59 -2.63 -5.55
C ASP A 215 -19.61 -3.67 -4.42
N ASP A 216 -18.57 -4.50 -4.38
CA ASP A 216 -18.42 -5.60 -3.43
C ASP A 216 -17.89 -5.17 -2.04
N GLY A 217 -17.68 -3.87 -1.84
CA GLY A 217 -17.19 -3.30 -0.59
C GLY A 217 -15.68 -3.40 -0.41
N SER A 218 -14.91 -3.56 -1.49
CA SER A 218 -13.45 -3.61 -1.45
C SER A 218 -12.78 -2.24 -1.34
N LEU A 219 -11.54 -2.27 -0.84
CA LEU A 219 -10.73 -1.08 -0.62
C LEU A 219 -10.44 -0.32 -1.92
N SER A 220 -10.28 -1.00 -3.07
CA SER A 220 -10.03 -0.33 -4.35
C SER A 220 -11.20 0.57 -4.77
N TRP A 221 -12.44 0.06 -4.68
CA TRP A 221 -13.65 0.85 -4.98
C TRP A 221 -13.85 1.98 -3.99
N PHE A 222 -13.58 1.75 -2.70
CA PHE A 222 -13.68 2.81 -1.71
C PHE A 222 -12.63 3.90 -1.90
N ALA A 223 -11.39 3.53 -2.23
CA ALA A 223 -10.35 4.49 -2.57
C ALA A 223 -10.70 5.32 -3.81
N LEU A 224 -11.27 4.69 -4.85
CA LEU A 224 -11.80 5.40 -6.02
C LEU A 224 -12.87 6.43 -5.61
N ARG A 225 -13.88 6.02 -4.82
CA ARG A 225 -14.94 6.94 -4.35
C ARG A 225 -14.43 8.11 -3.54
N LYS A 226 -13.41 7.88 -2.70
CA LYS A 226 -12.79 8.91 -1.86
C LYS A 226 -11.71 9.70 -2.61
N ASN A 227 -11.53 9.45 -3.90
CA ASN A 227 -10.52 10.10 -4.74
C ASN A 227 -9.08 9.96 -4.19
N ILE A 228 -8.77 8.79 -3.64
CA ILE A 228 -7.42 8.45 -3.17
C ILE A 228 -6.71 7.63 -4.25
N ARG A 229 -5.51 8.07 -4.64
CA ARG A 229 -4.63 7.30 -5.54
C ARG A 229 -4.31 5.96 -4.87
N PHE A 230 -4.67 4.88 -5.56
CA PHE A 230 -4.61 3.53 -5.02
C PHE A 230 -4.01 2.56 -6.02
N ILE A 231 -3.15 1.67 -5.52
CA ILE A 231 -2.64 0.51 -6.25
C ILE A 231 -2.78 -0.74 -5.39
N ASN A 232 -3.33 -1.79 -5.97
CA ASN A 232 -3.23 -3.15 -5.45
C ASN A 232 -2.14 -3.92 -6.21
N ILE A 233 -1.29 -4.63 -5.48
CA ILE A 233 -0.32 -5.59 -6.01
C ILE A 233 -0.81 -7.01 -5.70
N GLU A 234 -1.29 -7.69 -6.74
CA GLU A 234 -1.70 -9.09 -6.68
C GLU A 234 -0.58 -10.00 -7.15
N THR A 235 -0.24 -11.01 -6.36
CA THR A 235 0.70 -12.08 -6.71
C THR A 235 0.29 -13.37 -6.01
N ARG A 236 0.81 -14.52 -6.43
CA ARG A 236 0.55 -15.76 -5.70
C ARG A 236 1.27 -15.82 -4.35
N LEU A 237 0.67 -16.54 -3.41
CA LEU A 237 1.36 -16.92 -2.18
C LEU A 237 2.68 -17.65 -2.50
N GLY A 238 3.77 -17.21 -1.87
CA GLY A 238 5.13 -17.71 -2.10
C GLY A 238 5.94 -16.96 -3.16
N HIS A 239 5.32 -16.07 -3.95
CA HIS A 239 5.99 -15.36 -5.05
C HIS A 239 6.68 -14.05 -4.61
N LEU A 240 7.45 -14.10 -3.53
CA LEU A 240 8.08 -12.92 -2.91
C LEU A 240 8.94 -12.11 -3.90
N ASN A 241 9.72 -12.78 -4.75
CA ASN A 241 10.59 -12.12 -5.72
C ASN A 241 9.78 -11.30 -6.75
N THR A 242 8.68 -11.86 -7.24
CA THR A 242 7.80 -11.17 -8.20
C THR A 242 7.14 -9.97 -7.53
N GLN A 243 6.56 -10.16 -6.34
CA GLN A 243 5.91 -9.07 -5.61
C GLN A 243 6.89 -7.95 -5.25
N SER A 244 8.14 -8.30 -4.92
CA SER A 244 9.22 -7.33 -4.67
C SER A 244 9.51 -6.49 -5.92
N LYS A 245 9.65 -7.11 -7.09
CA LYS A 245 9.88 -6.40 -8.35
C LYS A 245 8.73 -5.47 -8.72
N MET A 246 7.49 -5.88 -8.44
CA MET A 246 6.29 -5.07 -8.66
C MET A 246 6.28 -3.84 -7.75
N LEU A 247 6.54 -4.01 -6.45
CA LEU A 247 6.64 -2.90 -5.49
C LEU A 247 7.81 -1.96 -5.84
N ASP A 248 8.96 -2.51 -6.23
CA ASP A 248 10.12 -1.73 -6.66
C ASP A 248 9.81 -0.90 -7.92
N TYR A 249 9.02 -1.44 -8.85
CA TYR A 249 8.60 -0.71 -10.05
C TYR A 249 7.73 0.50 -9.67
N ILE A 250 6.76 0.33 -8.77
CA ILE A 250 5.92 1.44 -8.27
C ILE A 250 6.80 2.53 -7.67
N ASN A 251 7.70 2.17 -6.75
CA ASN A 251 8.54 3.14 -6.04
C ASN A 251 9.49 3.91 -6.95
N LYS A 252 9.89 3.34 -8.11
CA LYS A 252 10.80 3.99 -9.07
C LYS A 252 10.10 4.84 -10.11
N ASN A 253 8.83 4.58 -10.40
CA ASN A 253 8.17 5.16 -11.57
C ASN A 253 6.99 6.06 -11.21
N LEU A 254 6.36 5.86 -10.05
CA LEU A 254 5.22 6.65 -9.63
C LEU A 254 5.68 7.70 -8.62
N TYR A 255 5.23 8.94 -8.82
CA TYR A 255 5.60 10.10 -8.01
C TYR A 255 4.35 10.65 -7.33
#